data_AF-A0A1N6G3F8-F1
#
_entry.id   AF-A0A1N6G3F8-F1
#
_cell.length_a   1.000
_cell.length_b   1.000
_cell.length_c   1.000
_cell.angle_alpha   90.00
_cell.angle_beta   90.00
_cell.angle_gamma   90.00
#
_symmetry.space_group_name_H-M   'P 1'
#
loop_
_entity.id
_entity.type
_entity.pdbx_description
1 polymer ?
#
loop_
_entity_poly.entity_id
_entity_poly.type
_entity_poly.pdbx_seq_one_letter_code
_entity_poly.pdbx_strand_id
1 'polypeptide(L)'
;MALSLRVLVLPAFLSGGLFAVVPAGLIYAGPNPTRGVRTVLRRARESDLVEAPTSSEVTVEDADTVKTIDVLEGLRSGQLAAKAEGTGDGRMTLNLTNRSKQKLRVVLPPGLLATGASGQFGGMGGMGGGMGGMGGGMGGMGGGMGGMGGGMGGMGGGMGGRGGSMMGGRGGMSGGTMPASMGMMMLGRLIMSLVGDRDSWDQKSLMSGMMMGMGGMGGMGGMGGMGGGMGGMMGGGFRSVPPTSLPETTLNPKQTRHLPTALVSLNDPGNATTVRFPEKGEKLAIGDVSQLNLDPRTQAALQRLATDKAPQAVCQLVMWHTAAGIDWPNVRRMAEPWANDYEIALARQFVAQVNPIKGGKPELESGTIYWDVRTTEGATVTLAAELRTLLEKSTMLGLRTKGSIPARPPGPAIAFRAALDDVKAEIQVASTDGQGAAWVPLGSFTLKIDPVSSDKAEAKVAHQAAAIADSTAAGILSRLVHCKLSKGEMSKGKKTYKIRIDNGSPLILNGLTLGGPKDADATEEAALPSTLAGFCLPPRRSWTVSIAADTVDRLNLKKGIDLLAADLSGL
;
A
#
# COMPACT_ATOMS: atom_id res chain seq x y z
N MET A 1 60.19 -9.51 -17.81
CA MET A 1 61.41 -9.44 -16.97
C MET A 1 61.47 -8.04 -16.39
N ALA A 2 61.43 -7.73 -15.10
CA ALA A 2 61.39 -8.51 -13.87
C ALA A 2 60.47 -7.77 -12.86
N LEU A 3 59.80 -8.55 -12.01
CA LEU A 3 58.90 -8.10 -10.95
C LEU A 3 59.67 -7.41 -9.80
N SER A 4 59.01 -6.47 -9.12
CA SER A 4 59.35 -6.14 -7.74
C SER A 4 58.06 -6.06 -6.91
N LEU A 5 57.71 -7.19 -6.30
CA LEU A 5 56.57 -7.40 -5.41
C LEU A 5 57.01 -7.06 -3.98
N ARG A 6 56.46 -6.01 -3.35
CA ARG A 6 56.65 -5.73 -1.92
C ARG A 6 55.47 -6.27 -1.13
N VAL A 7 55.70 -7.39 -0.46
CA VAL A 7 54.80 -7.99 0.54
C VAL A 7 54.99 -7.23 1.85
N LEU A 8 53.91 -6.66 2.38
CA LEU A 8 53.88 -6.02 3.69
C LEU A 8 53.14 -6.96 4.66
N VAL A 9 53.91 -7.59 5.54
CA VAL A 9 53.43 -8.45 6.63
C VAL A 9 53.17 -7.56 7.85
N LEU A 10 51.95 -7.57 8.38
CA LEU A 10 51.58 -6.95 9.66
C LEU A 10 51.22 -8.06 10.67
N PRO A 11 51.67 -7.97 11.93
CA PRO A 11 51.54 -9.05 12.90
C PRO A 11 50.18 -9.03 13.63
N ALA A 12 49.72 -10.23 13.96
CA ALA A 12 48.57 -10.50 14.81
C ALA A 12 48.86 -10.07 16.26
N PHE A 13 47.94 -9.29 16.85
CA PHE A 13 47.85 -9.10 18.29
C PHE A 13 46.63 -9.84 18.83
N LEU A 14 46.90 -10.94 19.53
CA LEU A 14 46.02 -11.57 20.50
C LEU A 14 46.14 -10.82 21.82
N SER A 15 45.03 -10.33 22.37
CA SER A 15 44.94 -10.04 23.81
C SER A 15 43.49 -10.19 24.26
N GLY A 16 43.25 -11.22 25.09
CA GLY A 16 42.04 -11.37 25.87
C GLY A 16 41.96 -10.38 27.02
N GLY A 17 40.75 -10.18 27.54
CA GLY A 17 40.49 -9.30 28.67
C GLY A 17 39.07 -9.48 29.18
N LEU A 18 38.91 -10.48 30.03
CA LEU A 18 37.77 -10.77 30.88
C LEU A 18 37.67 -9.68 31.97
N PHE A 19 36.48 -9.10 32.21
CA PHE A 19 36.20 -8.34 33.44
C PHE A 19 34.79 -8.66 33.95
N ALA A 20 34.73 -9.12 35.19
CA ALA A 20 33.54 -9.28 36.00
C ALA A 20 33.86 -8.91 37.47
N VAL A 21 32.80 -8.64 38.25
CA VAL A 21 32.68 -8.47 39.73
C VAL A 21 32.78 -6.98 40.20
N VAL A 22 31.70 -6.25 40.56
CA VAL A 22 30.71 -6.31 41.71
C VAL A 22 31.32 -5.70 43.02
N PRO A 23 30.58 -5.17 44.02
CA PRO A 23 29.45 -4.21 44.11
C PRO A 23 29.76 -3.01 45.07
N ALA A 24 28.83 -2.08 45.29
CA ALA A 24 28.78 -1.30 46.53
C ALA A 24 27.31 -1.07 46.97
N GLY A 25 26.97 -1.58 48.16
CA GLY A 25 25.71 -1.33 48.88
C GLY A 25 25.65 0.07 49.52
N LEU A 26 24.46 0.64 49.72
CA LEU A 26 23.67 0.69 50.98
C LEU A 26 24.39 1.50 52.09
N ILE A 27 23.81 2.47 52.82
CA ILE A 27 22.65 2.51 53.75
C ILE A 27 22.38 4.03 54.07
N TYR A 28 21.15 4.57 54.19
CA TYR A 28 20.42 4.95 55.45
C TYR A 28 19.12 5.70 55.06
N ALA A 29 17.91 5.15 55.28
CA ALA A 29 17.02 5.22 56.45
C ALA A 29 16.22 6.54 56.63
N GLY A 30 14.88 6.45 56.59
CA GLY A 30 13.89 7.54 56.76
C GLY A 30 13.69 8.01 58.22
N PRO A 31 12.48 8.33 58.75
CA PRO A 31 11.17 8.54 58.11
C PRO A 31 10.37 9.77 58.64
N ASN A 32 9.13 9.88 58.15
CA ASN A 32 7.88 10.31 58.83
C ASN A 32 7.22 11.71 58.59
N PRO A 33 5.87 11.75 58.69
CA PRO A 33 5.00 12.77 58.12
C PRO A 33 4.43 13.75 59.17
N THR A 34 3.82 14.85 58.72
CA THR A 34 2.85 15.58 59.53
C THR A 34 1.67 16.11 58.72
N ARG A 35 0.49 15.87 59.30
CA ARG A 35 -0.83 16.36 58.95
C ARG A 35 -0.99 17.84 59.30
N GLY A 36 -1.71 18.55 58.43
CA GLY A 36 -2.85 19.40 58.78
C GLY A 36 -2.55 20.81 59.31
N VAL A 37 -3.17 21.82 58.70
CA VAL A 37 -4.01 22.83 59.38
C VAL A 37 -4.89 23.51 58.32
N ARG A 38 -6.20 23.57 58.61
CA ARG A 38 -7.20 24.42 57.96
C ARG A 38 -6.97 25.87 58.38
N THR A 39 -6.98 26.81 57.44
CA THR A 39 -7.36 28.20 57.74
C THR A 39 -8.34 28.70 56.70
N VAL A 40 -9.54 28.99 57.20
CA VAL A 40 -10.60 29.73 56.55
C VAL A 40 -10.21 31.20 56.58
N LEU A 41 -10.24 31.90 55.43
CA LEU A 41 -10.46 33.34 55.41
C LEU A 41 -11.29 33.72 54.18
N ARG A 42 -12.23 34.60 54.47
CA ARG A 42 -13.41 35.03 53.71
C ARG A 42 -13.20 36.50 53.34
N ARG A 43 -13.88 36.95 52.26
CA ARG A 43 -14.06 38.35 51.76
C ARG A 43 -12.85 38.93 50.99
N ALA A 44 -12.99 39.73 49.93
CA ALA A 44 -14.12 40.37 49.22
C ALA A 44 -13.61 40.69 47.77
N ARG A 45 -14.38 40.46 46.70
CA ARG A 45 -15.23 41.42 45.95
C ARG A 45 -14.46 42.53 45.20
N GLU A 46 -14.32 42.39 43.88
CA GLU A 46 -14.39 43.46 42.84
C GLU A 46 -14.27 42.78 41.46
N SER A 47 -15.39 42.53 40.76
CA SER A 47 -15.84 43.21 39.53
C SER A 47 -14.79 43.28 38.42
N ASP A 48 -14.99 42.51 37.34
CA ASP A 48 -14.87 43.05 35.98
C ASP A 48 -15.60 42.17 34.95
N LEU A 49 -16.14 42.88 33.98
CA LEU A 49 -17.13 42.53 32.97
C LEU A 49 -16.52 41.68 31.85
N VAL A 50 -17.18 40.59 31.45
CA VAL A 50 -16.99 39.99 30.13
C VAL A 50 -18.35 39.65 29.53
N GLU A 51 -18.57 40.22 28.33
CA GLU A 51 -19.76 40.18 27.51
C GLU A 51 -20.25 38.77 27.16
N ALA A 52 -21.57 38.65 27.08
CA ALA A 52 -22.24 37.50 26.47
C ALA A 52 -22.19 37.61 24.93
N PRO A 53 -21.83 36.54 24.19
CA PRO A 53 -22.00 36.54 22.75
C PRO A 53 -23.45 36.22 22.37
N THR A 54 -24.06 37.18 21.68
CA THR A 54 -25.36 37.15 21.02
C THR A 54 -25.30 36.29 19.75
N SER A 55 -26.22 35.32 19.68
CA SER A 55 -27.06 34.99 18.52
C SER A 55 -26.48 35.03 17.09
N SER A 56 -26.32 33.81 16.55
CA SER A 56 -26.84 33.37 15.24
C SER A 56 -26.14 33.85 13.95
N GLU A 57 -25.00 33.25 13.65
CA GLU A 57 -24.57 33.02 12.27
C GLU A 57 -25.13 31.66 11.81
N VAL A 58 -26.17 31.72 10.97
CA VAL A 58 -26.63 30.54 10.22
C VAL A 58 -25.62 30.30 9.11
N THR A 59 -24.68 29.39 9.38
CA THR A 59 -23.79 28.81 8.38
C THR A 59 -24.63 28.00 7.40
N VAL A 60 -24.48 28.27 6.11
CA VAL A 60 -24.99 27.41 5.05
C VAL A 60 -24.21 26.10 5.16
N GLU A 61 -24.81 25.09 5.80
CA GLU A 61 -24.22 23.76 5.98
C GLU A 61 -23.89 23.14 4.61
N ASP A 62 -22.60 22.85 4.42
CA ASP A 62 -22.02 22.10 3.31
C ASP A 62 -22.72 20.73 3.16
N ALA A 63 -23.67 20.66 2.23
CA ALA A 63 -24.56 19.54 2.03
C ALA A 63 -23.93 18.26 1.41
N ASP A 64 -22.60 18.08 1.41
CA ASP A 64 -22.01 16.87 0.83
C ASP A 64 -20.70 16.37 1.46
N THR A 65 -20.39 16.79 2.69
CA THR A 65 -19.24 16.21 3.41
C THR A 65 -19.63 14.84 3.97
N VAL A 66 -19.37 13.78 3.21
CA VAL A 66 -19.58 12.40 3.66
C VAL A 66 -18.76 12.14 4.92
N LYS A 67 -19.44 11.88 6.05
CA LYS A 67 -18.80 11.62 7.34
C LYS A 67 -17.84 10.43 7.23
N THR A 68 -16.57 10.66 7.56
CA THR A 68 -15.55 9.62 7.65
C THR A 68 -15.57 9.00 9.04
N ILE A 69 -15.56 7.68 9.14
CA ILE A 69 -15.53 6.94 10.39
C ILE A 69 -14.63 5.71 10.28
N ASP A 70 -13.88 5.44 11.34
CA ASP A 70 -13.08 4.23 11.45
C ASP A 70 -13.96 2.98 11.71
N VAL A 71 -13.57 1.80 11.25
CA VAL A 71 -14.32 0.55 11.52
C VAL A 71 -14.53 0.33 13.01
N LEU A 72 -13.49 0.44 13.84
CA LEU A 72 -13.58 0.17 15.29
C LEU A 72 -14.40 1.24 16.02
N GLU A 73 -14.27 2.51 15.62
CA GLU A 73 -15.12 3.59 16.13
C GLU A 73 -16.59 3.40 15.72
N GLY A 74 -16.84 3.01 14.47
CA GLY A 74 -18.17 2.73 13.95
C GLY A 74 -18.85 1.57 14.67
N LEU A 75 -18.09 0.53 15.03
CA LEU A 75 -18.59 -0.58 15.84
C LEU A 75 -18.90 -0.15 17.29
N ARG A 76 -17.99 0.59 17.94
CA ARG A 76 -18.20 1.09 19.31
C ARG A 76 -19.38 2.03 19.42
N SER A 77 -19.56 2.91 18.44
CA SER A 77 -20.69 3.86 18.39
C SER A 77 -22.01 3.25 17.90
N GLY A 78 -22.00 1.99 17.43
CA GLY A 78 -23.17 1.32 16.86
C GLY A 78 -23.61 1.83 15.48
N GLN A 79 -22.86 2.75 14.88
CA GLN A 79 -23.10 3.26 13.52
C GLN A 79 -22.81 2.20 12.44
N LEU A 80 -21.92 1.26 12.73
CA LEU A 80 -21.61 0.11 11.89
C LEU A 80 -21.94 -1.20 12.60
N ALA A 81 -22.17 -2.24 11.82
CA ALA A 81 -22.05 -3.63 12.25
C ALA A 81 -21.08 -4.37 11.34
N ALA A 82 -20.29 -5.25 11.93
CA ALA A 82 -19.33 -6.08 11.21
C ALA A 82 -19.60 -7.55 11.51
N LYS A 83 -19.43 -8.40 10.50
CA LYS A 83 -19.22 -9.84 10.66
C LYS A 83 -17.98 -10.22 9.87
N ALA A 84 -17.06 -10.94 10.49
CA ALA A 84 -15.86 -11.42 9.83
C ALA A 84 -15.90 -12.95 9.74
N GLU A 85 -15.63 -13.47 8.54
CA GLU A 85 -15.61 -14.90 8.29
C GLU A 85 -14.35 -15.26 7.49
N GLY A 86 -13.64 -16.30 7.94
CA GLY A 86 -12.49 -16.84 7.23
C GLY A 86 -12.87 -17.37 5.86
N THR A 87 -11.97 -17.24 4.89
CA THR A 87 -12.18 -17.78 3.53
C THR A 87 -11.37 -19.05 3.27
N GLY A 88 -10.45 -19.43 4.18
CA GLY A 88 -9.58 -20.60 4.05
C GLY A 88 -8.32 -20.39 3.20
N ASP A 89 -8.18 -19.25 2.53
CA ASP A 89 -7.05 -18.90 1.64
C ASP A 89 -6.15 -17.79 2.23
N GLY A 90 -6.19 -17.61 3.54
CA GLY A 90 -5.46 -16.53 4.22
C GLY A 90 -6.12 -15.16 4.13
N ARG A 91 -7.40 -15.11 3.78
CA ARG A 91 -8.21 -13.90 3.83
C ARG A 91 -9.40 -14.09 4.77
N MET A 92 -10.09 -12.99 5.03
CA MET A 92 -11.43 -12.98 5.58
C MET A 92 -12.34 -12.13 4.70
N THR A 93 -13.64 -12.41 4.77
CA THR A 93 -14.67 -11.48 4.29
C THR A 93 -15.18 -10.67 5.47
N LEU A 94 -14.98 -9.35 5.42
CA LEU A 94 -15.54 -8.41 6.38
C LEU A 94 -16.85 -7.84 5.84
N ASN A 95 -17.96 -8.35 6.37
CA ASN A 95 -19.30 -7.89 6.06
C ASN A 95 -19.60 -6.63 6.88
N LEU A 96 -19.51 -5.45 6.26
CA LEU A 96 -19.79 -4.18 6.91
C LEU A 96 -21.17 -3.67 6.54
N THR A 97 -22.01 -3.43 7.54
CA THR A 97 -23.35 -2.86 7.40
C THR A 97 -23.39 -1.46 8.03
N ASN A 98 -23.79 -0.45 7.25
CA ASN A 98 -24.07 0.88 7.76
C ASN A 98 -25.44 0.91 8.43
N ARG A 99 -25.49 1.10 9.76
CA ARG A 99 -26.72 1.19 10.55
C ARG A 99 -27.23 2.63 10.71
N SER A 100 -26.45 3.62 10.30
CA SER A 100 -26.85 5.02 10.36
C SER A 100 -27.83 5.39 9.23
N LYS A 101 -28.42 6.59 9.34
CA LYS A 101 -29.30 7.18 8.32
C LYS A 101 -28.55 7.96 7.24
N GLN A 102 -27.23 8.16 7.40
CA GLN A 102 -26.40 8.94 6.49
C GLN A 102 -25.41 8.05 5.75
N LYS A 103 -24.91 8.56 4.62
CA LYS A 103 -23.80 7.92 3.91
C LYS A 103 -22.54 8.03 4.75
N LEU A 104 -21.81 6.94 4.88
CA LEU A 104 -20.55 6.89 5.63
C LEU A 104 -19.40 6.55 4.68
N ARG A 105 -18.25 7.20 4.90
CA ARG A 105 -16.97 6.75 4.39
C ARG A 105 -16.30 5.97 5.52
N VAL A 106 -16.12 4.68 5.31
CA VAL A 106 -15.58 3.77 6.32
C VAL A 106 -14.13 3.46 5.99
N VAL A 107 -13.23 3.72 6.94
CA VAL A 107 -11.79 3.48 6.81
C VAL A 107 -11.39 2.25 7.62
N LEU A 108 -10.55 1.38 7.06
CA LEU A 108 -9.95 0.25 7.76
C LEU A 108 -8.75 0.75 8.59
N PRO A 109 -8.78 0.68 9.93
CA PRO A 109 -7.68 1.17 10.77
C PRO A 109 -6.44 0.29 10.64
N PRO A 110 -5.23 0.87 10.82
CA PRO A 110 -4.07 0.07 11.15
C PRO A 110 -4.28 -0.60 12.52
N GLY A 111 -3.97 -1.89 12.62
CA GLY A 111 -4.13 -2.65 13.86
C GLY A 111 -5.50 -3.29 14.08
N LEU A 112 -6.35 -3.39 13.03
CA LEU A 112 -7.51 -4.27 13.08
C LEU A 112 -7.06 -5.72 13.29
N LEU A 113 -7.59 -6.37 14.32
CA LEU A 113 -7.38 -7.79 14.57
C LEU A 113 -8.62 -8.61 14.29
N ALA A 114 -8.40 -9.86 13.87
CA ALA A 114 -9.42 -10.88 13.74
C ALA A 114 -9.00 -12.12 14.53
N THR A 115 -9.82 -12.56 15.49
CA THR A 115 -9.54 -13.73 16.33
C THR A 115 -10.64 -14.79 16.15
N GLY A 116 -10.27 -16.07 16.11
CA GLY A 116 -11.24 -17.16 16.00
C GLY A 116 -12.23 -17.13 17.18
N ALA A 117 -13.53 -17.06 16.89
CA ALA A 117 -14.57 -16.98 17.92
C ALA A 117 -14.70 -18.29 18.74
N SER A 118 -14.13 -19.39 18.25
CA SER A 118 -14.10 -20.70 18.90
C SER A 118 -13.10 -20.82 20.05
N GLY A 119 -12.39 -19.74 20.41
CA GLY A 119 -11.66 -19.70 21.68
C GLY A 119 -10.32 -20.45 21.69
N GLN A 120 -9.56 -20.44 20.58
CA GLN A 120 -8.19 -20.95 20.62
C GLN A 120 -7.23 -20.08 21.46
N PHE A 121 -7.72 -18.96 22.03
CA PHE A 121 -7.13 -18.27 23.18
C PHE A 121 -7.31 -19.04 24.51
N GLY A 122 -7.42 -20.37 24.44
CA GLY A 122 -7.45 -21.32 25.56
C GLY A 122 -6.16 -22.14 25.69
N GLY A 123 -5.06 -21.71 25.05
CA GLY A 123 -3.72 -22.25 25.24
C GLY A 123 -3.09 -21.83 26.57
N MET A 124 -3.79 -22.02 27.69
CA MET A 124 -3.22 -21.91 29.02
C MET A 124 -3.98 -22.83 29.99
N GLY A 125 -3.31 -23.90 30.43
CA GLY A 125 -3.53 -24.42 31.78
C GLY A 125 -4.69 -25.38 32.04
N GLY A 126 -5.21 -26.10 31.05
CA GLY A 126 -6.20 -27.14 31.26
C GLY A 126 -5.62 -28.44 31.85
N MET A 127 -5.68 -28.58 33.18
CA MET A 127 -5.84 -29.85 33.91
C MET A 127 -4.77 -30.95 33.74
N GLY A 128 -3.55 -30.65 34.20
CA GLY A 128 -2.66 -31.66 34.80
C GLY A 128 -2.99 -31.83 36.28
N GLY A 129 -4.18 -32.34 36.61
CA GLY A 129 -4.64 -32.47 37.99
C GLY A 129 -5.99 -33.17 38.05
N GLY A 130 -5.97 -34.51 38.00
CA GLY A 130 -7.19 -35.31 37.89
C GLY A 130 -6.90 -36.80 38.05
N MET A 131 -6.51 -37.14 39.27
CA MET A 131 -6.51 -38.45 39.91
C MET A 131 -7.73 -39.33 39.52
N GLY A 132 -7.50 -40.62 39.25
CA GLY A 132 -8.45 -41.69 39.62
C GLY A 132 -9.14 -42.49 38.51
N GLY A 133 -9.08 -43.82 38.64
CA GLY A 133 -9.96 -44.81 37.98
C GLY A 133 -9.30 -45.52 36.79
N MET A 134 -8.70 -46.71 36.90
CA MET A 134 -9.23 -48.00 37.39
C MET A 134 -10.39 -48.54 36.53
N GLY A 135 -10.17 -49.70 35.90
CA GLY A 135 -11.17 -50.51 35.18
C GLY A 135 -11.05 -50.38 33.65
N GLY A 136 -10.80 -51.41 32.84
CA GLY A 136 -11.19 -52.82 32.96
C GLY A 136 -12.28 -53.12 31.93
N GLY A 137 -12.04 -54.11 31.05
CA GLY A 137 -13.02 -54.65 30.07
C GLY A 137 -12.60 -54.38 28.62
N MET A 138 -12.17 -55.32 27.77
CA MET A 138 -12.68 -56.66 27.40
C MET A 138 -13.91 -56.63 26.47
N GLY A 139 -13.75 -57.22 25.28
CA GLY A 139 -14.82 -57.66 24.35
C GLY A 139 -15.31 -56.57 23.38
N GLY A 140 -15.62 -56.80 22.10
CA GLY A 140 -15.71 -57.95 21.19
C GLY A 140 -15.80 -57.36 19.77
N MET A 141 -15.28 -57.99 18.72
CA MET A 141 -15.91 -59.08 17.93
C MET A 141 -17.28 -58.71 17.32
N GLY A 142 -17.35 -58.70 15.98
CA GLY A 142 -18.57 -58.62 15.16
C GLY A 142 -18.49 -57.49 14.12
N GLY A 143 -18.49 -57.67 12.80
CA GLY A 143 -19.03 -58.75 11.97
C GLY A 143 -20.45 -58.38 11.48
N GLY A 144 -20.62 -58.14 10.18
CA GLY A 144 -21.92 -57.93 9.49
C GLY A 144 -21.86 -56.74 8.52
N MET A 145 -21.76 -56.88 7.20
CA MET A 145 -22.66 -57.50 6.21
C MET A 145 -23.97 -56.70 5.99
N GLY A 146 -24.20 -56.25 4.75
CA GLY A 146 -25.54 -56.20 4.16
C GLY A 146 -26.07 -54.85 3.62
N GLY A 147 -26.61 -54.90 2.39
CA GLY A 147 -27.59 -53.97 1.81
C GLY A 147 -26.98 -52.98 0.80
N MET A 148 -27.04 -53.15 -0.52
CA MET A 148 -28.17 -53.48 -1.42
C MET A 148 -29.35 -52.51 -1.27
N GLY A 149 -29.48 -51.58 -2.22
CA GLY A 149 -30.62 -50.66 -2.31
C GLY A 149 -30.58 -49.85 -3.61
N GLY A 150 -31.29 -50.34 -4.63
CA GLY A 150 -31.57 -49.62 -5.87
C GLY A 150 -32.87 -48.80 -5.82
N GLY A 151 -33.10 -48.02 -6.87
CA GLY A 151 -34.32 -47.25 -7.17
C GLY A 151 -33.94 -46.04 -8.03
N MET A 152 -34.19 -45.95 -9.34
CA MET A 152 -35.39 -46.08 -10.17
C MET A 152 -36.37 -44.89 -10.05
N GLY A 153 -36.66 -44.26 -11.19
CA GLY A 153 -37.78 -43.32 -11.44
C GLY A 153 -37.37 -41.83 -11.41
N GLY A 154 -37.81 -40.92 -12.28
CA GLY A 154 -38.75 -40.86 -13.40
C GLY A 154 -38.49 -39.53 -14.14
N MET A 155 -38.63 -39.41 -15.47
CA MET A 155 -39.85 -39.25 -16.27
C MET A 155 -40.65 -37.96 -15.98
N GLY A 156 -40.78 -37.10 -17.00
CA GLY A 156 -41.69 -35.94 -17.10
C GLY A 156 -40.97 -34.69 -17.61
N GLY A 157 -41.29 -34.03 -18.74
CA GLY A 157 -42.49 -34.04 -19.59
C GLY A 157 -43.21 -32.68 -19.51
N GLY A 158 -43.38 -31.98 -20.64
CA GLY A 158 -44.23 -30.78 -20.82
C GLY A 158 -43.43 -29.55 -21.29
N MET A 159 -43.53 -28.98 -22.51
CA MET A 159 -44.60 -28.75 -23.49
C MET A 159 -45.57 -27.59 -23.15
N GLY A 160 -45.64 -26.61 -24.07
CA GLY A 160 -46.69 -25.58 -24.18
C GLY A 160 -46.34 -24.23 -23.54
N GLY A 161 -46.63 -23.05 -24.09
CA GLY A 161 -47.42 -22.59 -25.24
C GLY A 161 -47.11 -21.08 -25.44
N ARG A 162 -47.15 -20.53 -26.65
CA ARG A 162 -48.34 -20.07 -27.41
C ARG A 162 -48.90 -18.71 -26.93
N GLY A 163 -49.02 -17.77 -27.87
CA GLY A 163 -49.85 -16.56 -27.80
C GLY A 163 -49.03 -15.28 -27.60
N GLY A 164 -48.97 -14.30 -28.51
CA GLY A 164 -49.92 -13.88 -29.55
C GLY A 164 -50.70 -12.64 -29.08
N SER A 165 -50.95 -11.70 -29.99
CA SER A 165 -51.77 -10.47 -29.84
C SER A 165 -51.01 -9.28 -29.22
N MET A 166 -51.21 -8.00 -29.59
CA MET A 166 -52.15 -7.31 -30.48
C MET A 166 -51.73 -5.81 -30.51
N MET A 167 -52.16 -5.10 -31.56
CA MET A 167 -52.51 -3.66 -31.61
C MET A 167 -51.46 -2.61 -31.17
N GLY A 168 -51.14 -1.59 -31.95
CA GLY A 168 -52.06 -0.72 -32.70
C GLY A 168 -52.19 0.60 -31.94
N GLY A 169 -51.57 1.67 -32.45
CA GLY A 169 -51.60 2.98 -31.79
C GLY A 169 -50.92 4.08 -32.60
N ARG A 170 -51.72 4.74 -33.42
CA ARG A 170 -51.41 5.88 -34.29
C ARG A 170 -51.70 7.18 -33.52
N GLY A 171 -50.83 8.19 -33.65
CA GLY A 171 -50.99 9.56 -33.12
C GLY A 171 -49.75 9.96 -32.31
N GLY A 172 -48.96 10.97 -32.63
CA GLY A 172 -49.31 12.30 -33.13
C GLY A 172 -49.18 13.29 -31.96
N MET A 173 -48.01 13.93 -31.80
CA MET A 173 -47.74 15.14 -31.00
C MET A 173 -46.22 15.40 -31.02
N SER A 174 -45.76 16.51 -31.60
CA SER A 174 -45.51 17.79 -30.93
C SER A 174 -44.17 17.79 -30.17
N GLY A 175 -43.35 18.81 -30.45
CA GLY A 175 -42.01 18.99 -29.90
C GLY A 175 -41.97 18.89 -28.38
N GLY A 176 -40.96 18.15 -27.91
CA GLY A 176 -40.63 18.00 -26.50
C GLY A 176 -39.12 17.97 -26.36
N THR A 177 -38.61 18.95 -25.62
CA THR A 177 -37.34 18.92 -24.91
C THR A 177 -37.03 17.51 -24.38
N MET A 178 -35.80 17.04 -24.59
CA MET A 178 -35.37 15.74 -24.06
C MET A 178 -35.53 15.71 -22.54
N PRO A 179 -36.05 14.62 -21.95
CA PRO A 179 -36.23 14.55 -20.50
C PRO A 179 -34.87 14.52 -19.80
N ALA A 180 -34.72 15.34 -18.75
CA ALA A 180 -33.54 15.44 -17.90
C ALA A 180 -33.11 14.09 -17.27
N SER A 181 -33.98 13.08 -17.27
CA SER A 181 -33.68 11.73 -16.77
C SER A 181 -32.77 10.90 -17.70
N MET A 182 -32.60 11.29 -18.97
CA MET A 182 -31.76 10.55 -19.91
C MET A 182 -30.27 10.95 -19.83
N GLY A 183 -29.98 12.17 -19.35
CA GLY A 183 -28.61 12.63 -19.07
C GLY A 183 -28.00 12.05 -17.79
N MET A 184 -28.81 11.77 -16.76
CA MET A 184 -28.32 11.21 -15.49
C MET A 184 -28.05 9.69 -15.52
N MET A 185 -28.68 8.94 -16.43
CA MET A 185 -28.41 7.48 -16.56
C MET A 185 -27.05 7.17 -17.21
N MET A 186 -26.50 8.06 -18.03
CA MET A 186 -25.16 7.85 -18.62
C MET A 186 -24.03 8.14 -17.63
N LEU A 187 -24.19 9.12 -16.73
CA LEU A 187 -23.17 9.45 -15.73
C LEU A 187 -23.02 8.34 -14.67
N GLY A 188 -24.13 7.70 -14.27
CA GLY A 188 -24.10 6.55 -13.35
C GLY A 188 -23.48 5.27 -13.92
N ARG A 189 -23.35 5.15 -15.25
CA ARG A 189 -22.75 3.99 -15.95
C ARG A 189 -21.26 4.13 -16.25
N LEU A 190 -20.75 5.36 -16.29
CA LEU A 190 -19.32 5.67 -16.43
C LEU A 190 -18.53 5.44 -15.12
N ILE A 191 -19.22 5.44 -13.98
CA ILE A 191 -18.63 5.19 -12.65
C ILE A 191 -18.59 3.69 -12.29
N MET A 192 -19.41 2.84 -12.93
CA MET A 192 -19.47 1.39 -12.63
C MET A 192 -18.64 0.48 -13.54
N SER A 193 -18.03 1.01 -14.62
CA SER A 193 -17.40 0.19 -15.67
C SER A 193 -15.86 0.11 -15.60
N LEU A 194 -15.25 0.84 -14.68
CA LEU A 194 -13.79 0.89 -14.49
C LEU A 194 -13.39 0.04 -13.28
N VAL A 195 -13.38 -1.28 -13.48
CA VAL A 195 -12.63 -2.29 -12.71
C VAL A 195 -12.48 -2.03 -11.20
N GLY A 196 -13.41 -2.56 -10.45
CA GLY A 196 -13.16 -2.93 -9.07
C GLY A 196 -14.27 -3.87 -8.71
N ASP A 197 -13.95 -5.02 -8.11
CA ASP A 197 -14.97 -5.75 -7.38
C ASP A 197 -15.72 -4.72 -6.54
N ARG A 198 -17.05 -4.63 -6.71
CA ARG A 198 -17.92 -3.72 -5.94
C ARG A 198 -17.71 -3.89 -4.43
N ASP A 199 -17.14 -5.03 -4.09
CA ASP A 199 -16.78 -5.54 -2.80
C ASP A 199 -15.30 -5.27 -2.42
N SER A 200 -14.55 -4.39 -3.09
CA SER A 200 -13.18 -4.03 -2.69
C SER A 200 -13.09 -2.82 -1.75
N TRP A 201 -11.99 -2.77 -0.99
CA TRP A 201 -11.63 -1.67 -0.08
C TRP A 201 -11.05 -0.42 -0.77
N ASP A 202 -10.94 -0.39 -2.09
CA ASP A 202 -10.39 0.78 -2.79
C ASP A 202 -11.18 1.05 -4.08
N GLN A 203 -12.18 1.91 -3.96
CA GLN A 203 -13.00 2.34 -5.10
C GLN A 203 -12.36 3.48 -5.90
N LYS A 204 -11.26 4.07 -5.42
CA LYS A 204 -10.68 5.30 -5.99
C LYS A 204 -9.58 5.01 -7.01
N SER A 205 -9.01 3.82 -6.97
CA SER A 205 -7.84 3.38 -7.74
C SER A 205 -7.99 3.45 -9.28
N LEU A 206 -9.14 3.82 -9.85
CA LEU A 206 -9.29 4.13 -11.28
C LEU A 206 -9.98 5.45 -11.60
N MET A 207 -10.53 6.14 -10.60
CA MET A 207 -11.29 7.38 -10.81
C MET A 207 -10.42 8.64 -10.75
N SER A 208 -9.18 8.52 -10.28
CA SER A 208 -8.32 9.69 -9.99
C SER A 208 -7.77 10.42 -11.23
N GLY A 209 -8.12 10.00 -12.45
CA GLY A 209 -7.84 10.78 -13.67
C GLY A 209 -8.81 11.95 -13.90
N MET A 210 -9.87 12.10 -13.09
CA MET A 210 -10.96 13.04 -13.36
C MET A 210 -10.95 14.34 -12.54
N MET A 211 -10.00 14.57 -11.61
CA MET A 211 -10.03 15.76 -10.74
C MET A 211 -8.75 16.61 -10.67
N MET A 212 -7.71 16.33 -11.45
CA MET A 212 -6.46 17.12 -11.44
C MET A 212 -6.41 18.25 -12.50
N GLY A 213 -7.55 18.70 -13.04
CA GLY A 213 -7.58 19.65 -14.16
C GLY A 213 -8.59 20.82 -14.10
N MET A 214 -9.38 20.97 -13.04
CA MET A 214 -10.36 22.07 -12.94
C MET A 214 -10.16 22.97 -11.71
N GLY A 215 -8.91 23.38 -11.49
CA GLY A 215 -8.63 24.56 -10.67
C GLY A 215 -8.83 25.83 -11.50
N GLY A 216 -9.92 26.56 -11.25
CA GLY A 216 -9.95 28.01 -11.47
C GLY A 216 -10.48 28.51 -12.80
N MET A 217 -11.76 28.26 -13.11
CA MET A 217 -12.51 29.12 -14.04
C MET A 217 -13.19 30.23 -13.23
N GLY A 218 -12.38 31.19 -12.78
CA GLY A 218 -12.83 32.40 -12.11
C GLY A 218 -11.90 33.55 -12.46
N GLY A 219 -12.43 34.56 -13.17
CA GLY A 219 -11.73 35.82 -13.39
C GLY A 219 -11.38 36.10 -14.85
N MET A 220 -12.41 36.38 -15.65
CA MET A 220 -12.27 37.13 -16.88
C MET A 220 -11.98 38.59 -16.49
N GLY A 221 -10.77 39.09 -16.76
CA GLY A 221 -10.42 40.51 -16.63
C GLY A 221 -9.12 40.75 -15.87
N GLY A 222 -8.01 40.97 -16.57
CA GLY A 222 -6.75 41.31 -15.92
C GLY A 222 -5.55 41.28 -16.86
N MET A 223 -5.43 42.33 -17.64
CA MET A 223 -4.33 42.64 -18.55
C MET A 223 -3.01 42.85 -17.76
N GLY A 224 -1.90 42.29 -18.27
CA GLY A 224 -0.54 42.79 -18.01
C GLY A 224 0.09 42.41 -16.66
N GLY A 225 1.03 41.45 -16.67
CA GLY A 225 1.75 41.07 -15.47
C GLY A 225 2.92 40.14 -15.74
N MET A 226 3.99 40.72 -16.22
CA MET A 226 5.35 40.19 -16.26
C MET A 226 5.78 39.65 -14.88
N GLY A 227 6.52 38.54 -14.85
CA GLY A 227 7.54 38.33 -13.82
C GLY A 227 7.26 37.24 -12.79
N GLY A 228 7.95 36.11 -12.96
CA GLY A 228 8.82 35.54 -11.93
C GLY A 228 8.19 35.09 -10.61
N GLY A 229 8.28 33.79 -10.37
CA GLY A 229 8.42 33.27 -9.01
C GLY A 229 7.11 32.89 -8.33
N MET A 230 6.62 31.70 -8.63
CA MET A 230 5.81 30.95 -7.68
C MET A 230 6.40 29.55 -7.49
N GLY A 231 7.58 29.56 -6.85
CA GLY A 231 8.16 28.40 -6.18
C GLY A 231 7.28 28.04 -4.99
N GLY A 232 6.35 27.11 -5.23
CA GLY A 232 5.47 26.52 -4.23
C GLY A 232 5.22 25.03 -4.47
N MET A 233 6.08 24.36 -5.26
CA MET A 233 6.08 22.91 -5.50
C MET A 233 7.02 22.21 -4.49
N MET A 234 6.77 22.41 -3.20
CA MET A 234 7.45 21.65 -2.13
C MET A 234 7.05 20.17 -2.26
N GLY A 235 7.89 19.38 -2.93
CA GLY A 235 7.82 17.91 -2.94
C GLY A 235 7.39 17.25 -4.25
N GLY A 236 7.60 17.86 -5.42
CA GLY A 236 7.38 17.20 -6.71
C GLY A 236 8.39 16.09 -6.96
N GLY A 237 8.02 14.83 -6.72
CA GLY A 237 8.85 13.66 -7.04
C GLY A 237 8.88 13.34 -8.53
N PHE A 238 10.03 12.90 -9.04
CA PHE A 238 10.18 12.45 -10.42
C PHE A 238 9.41 11.15 -10.62
N ARG A 239 8.33 11.23 -11.41
CA ARG A 239 7.51 10.07 -11.79
C ARG A 239 7.02 9.27 -10.57
N SER A 240 6.68 9.98 -9.51
CA SER A 240 6.14 9.40 -8.28
C SER A 240 4.62 9.39 -8.33
N VAL A 241 4.01 8.25 -8.00
CA VAL A 241 2.59 8.19 -7.64
C VAL A 241 2.47 8.62 -6.17
N PRO A 242 1.50 9.48 -5.81
CA PRO A 242 1.32 9.84 -4.40
C PRO A 242 0.96 8.61 -3.56
N PRO A 243 1.44 8.53 -2.31
CA PRO A 243 1.12 7.41 -1.44
C PRO A 243 -0.39 7.33 -1.23
N THR A 244 -0.90 6.10 -1.13
CA THR A 244 -2.34 5.89 -0.94
C THR A 244 -2.76 6.05 0.50
N SER A 245 -3.92 6.66 0.73
CA SER A 245 -4.57 6.71 2.05
C SER A 245 -4.93 5.30 2.52
N LEU A 246 -5.26 5.14 3.80
CA LEU A 246 -5.77 3.87 4.34
C LEU A 246 -6.93 3.30 3.49
N PRO A 247 -7.09 1.97 3.42
CA PRO A 247 -8.17 1.35 2.66
C PRO A 247 -9.53 1.86 3.14
N GLU A 248 -10.40 2.28 2.22
CA GLU A 248 -11.68 2.90 2.55
C GLU A 248 -12.80 2.54 1.57
N THR A 249 -14.02 2.47 2.07
CA THR A 249 -15.20 2.20 1.26
C THR A 249 -16.32 3.17 1.59
N THR A 250 -17.27 3.35 0.68
CA THR A 250 -18.46 4.15 0.94
C THR A 250 -19.68 3.25 1.15
N LEU A 251 -20.37 3.45 2.27
CA LEU A 251 -21.58 2.70 2.60
C LEU A 251 -22.77 3.66 2.63
N ASN A 252 -23.72 3.44 1.73
CA ASN A 252 -25.03 4.10 1.81
C ASN A 252 -25.79 3.62 3.06
N PRO A 253 -26.81 4.36 3.53
CA PRO A 253 -27.64 3.93 4.65
C PRO A 253 -28.19 2.51 4.43
N LYS A 254 -28.08 1.65 5.46
CA LYS A 254 -28.51 0.24 5.44
C LYS A 254 -27.78 -0.67 4.44
N GLN A 255 -26.80 -0.15 3.71
CA GLN A 255 -26.02 -0.96 2.78
C GLN A 255 -25.10 -1.91 3.55
N THR A 256 -25.01 -3.15 3.07
CA THR A 256 -23.96 -4.09 3.45
C THR A 256 -22.99 -4.28 2.29
N ARG A 257 -21.69 -4.38 2.59
CA ARG A 257 -20.64 -4.76 1.63
C ARG A 257 -19.80 -5.91 2.16
N HIS A 258 -19.27 -6.72 1.24
CA HIS A 258 -18.54 -7.94 1.54
C HIS A 258 -17.05 -7.77 1.24
N LEU A 259 -16.30 -7.17 2.16
CA LEU A 259 -14.96 -6.68 1.81
C LEU A 259 -13.90 -7.76 2.07
N PRO A 260 -13.15 -8.25 1.06
CA PRO A 260 -12.07 -9.19 1.28
C PRO A 260 -10.90 -8.45 1.96
N THR A 261 -10.41 -9.00 3.05
CA THR A 261 -9.33 -8.45 3.84
C THR A 261 -8.26 -9.51 4.04
N ALA A 262 -7.00 -9.19 3.75
CA ALA A 262 -5.88 -10.10 3.99
C ALA A 262 -5.69 -10.31 5.50
N LEU A 263 -5.36 -11.55 5.89
CA LEU A 263 -5.06 -11.90 7.27
C LEU A 263 -3.57 -12.21 7.44
N VAL A 264 -3.05 -11.91 8.63
CA VAL A 264 -1.71 -12.30 9.06
C VAL A 264 -1.86 -13.09 10.34
N SER A 265 -1.23 -14.25 10.41
CA SER A 265 -1.29 -15.12 11.57
C SER A 265 -0.24 -14.68 12.59
N LEU A 266 -0.67 -14.50 13.84
CA LEU A 266 0.21 -14.28 14.99
C LEU A 266 0.64 -15.59 15.67
N ASN A 267 0.09 -16.71 15.21
CA ASN A 267 0.36 -18.01 15.80
C ASN A 267 1.75 -18.51 15.39
N ASP A 268 2.40 -19.23 16.31
CA ASP A 268 3.57 -20.01 15.99
C ASP A 268 3.22 -21.04 14.89
N PRO A 269 3.94 -21.06 13.76
CA PRO A 269 3.74 -22.09 12.73
C PRO A 269 4.02 -23.52 13.24
N GLY A 270 4.74 -23.66 14.36
CA GLY A 270 5.18 -24.93 14.92
C GLY A 270 6.07 -25.67 13.91
N ASN A 271 5.82 -26.97 13.75
CA ASN A 271 6.52 -27.79 12.75
C ASN A 271 5.94 -27.64 11.34
N ALA A 272 4.86 -26.88 11.17
CA ALA A 272 4.21 -26.74 9.87
C ALA A 272 5.00 -25.75 8.99
N THR A 273 5.22 -26.13 7.74
CA THR A 273 5.78 -25.24 6.70
C THR A 273 4.71 -24.27 6.14
N THR A 274 3.46 -24.42 6.57
CA THR A 274 2.32 -23.65 6.08
C THR A 274 1.77 -22.75 7.17
N VAL A 275 1.41 -21.53 6.79
CA VAL A 275 0.71 -20.59 7.67
C VAL A 275 -0.68 -21.14 7.99
N ARG A 276 -1.03 -21.17 9.28
CA ARG A 276 -2.38 -21.53 9.71
C ARG A 276 -3.28 -20.30 9.60
N PHE A 277 -4.30 -20.42 8.76
CA PHE A 277 -5.33 -19.40 8.56
C PHE A 277 -6.70 -19.94 8.98
N PRO A 278 -7.66 -19.05 9.31
CA PRO A 278 -9.02 -19.45 9.61
C PRO A 278 -9.67 -20.24 8.47
N GLU A 279 -10.44 -21.26 8.83
CA GLU A 279 -11.14 -22.09 7.85
C GLU A 279 -12.26 -21.31 7.14
N LYS A 280 -12.69 -21.81 5.98
CA LYS A 280 -13.80 -21.21 5.24
C LYS A 280 -15.08 -21.23 6.08
N GLY A 281 -15.62 -20.05 6.37
CA GLY A 281 -16.82 -19.87 7.19
C GLY A 281 -16.56 -19.80 8.70
N GLU A 282 -15.30 -19.90 9.14
CA GLU A 282 -14.95 -19.71 10.54
C GLU A 282 -15.27 -18.27 10.96
N LYS A 283 -16.09 -18.11 12.00
CA LYS A 283 -16.46 -16.79 12.51
C LYS A 283 -15.31 -16.17 13.29
N LEU A 284 -14.98 -14.93 12.95
CA LEU A 284 -13.92 -14.17 13.57
C LEU A 284 -14.51 -13.00 14.38
N ALA A 285 -13.98 -12.80 15.58
CA ALA A 285 -14.21 -11.61 16.38
C ALA A 285 -13.23 -10.52 15.94
N ILE A 286 -13.74 -9.31 15.75
CA ILE A 286 -12.94 -8.15 15.36
C ILE A 286 -12.57 -7.34 16.60
N GLY A 287 -11.29 -6.98 16.73
CA GLY A 287 -10.76 -6.24 17.86
C GLY A 287 -9.64 -5.27 17.47
N ASP A 288 -9.07 -4.61 18.48
CA ASP A 288 -7.95 -3.67 18.33
C ASP A 288 -6.65 -4.36 18.82
N VAL A 289 -5.54 -4.16 18.10
CA VAL A 289 -4.23 -4.70 18.49
C VAL A 289 -3.77 -4.30 19.88
N SER A 290 -4.18 -3.12 20.36
CA SER A 290 -3.90 -2.67 21.73
C SER A 290 -4.55 -3.51 22.83
N GLN A 291 -5.52 -4.37 22.48
CA GLN A 291 -6.18 -5.28 23.42
C GLN A 291 -5.38 -6.58 23.63
N LEU A 292 -4.40 -6.87 22.77
CA LEU A 292 -3.51 -8.00 22.97
C LEU A 292 -2.36 -7.60 23.88
N ASN A 293 -2.00 -8.47 24.81
CA ASN A 293 -0.79 -8.34 25.62
C ASN A 293 0.45 -8.77 24.81
N LEU A 294 0.74 -8.03 23.74
CA LEU A 294 1.92 -8.25 22.88
C LEU A 294 3.11 -7.42 23.39
N ASP A 295 4.31 -7.85 23.03
CA ASP A 295 5.48 -7.00 23.24
C ASP A 295 5.37 -5.69 22.42
N PRO A 296 5.87 -4.55 22.94
CA PRO A 296 5.73 -3.25 22.27
C PRO A 296 6.32 -3.21 20.86
N ARG A 297 7.32 -4.05 20.57
CA ARG A 297 7.97 -4.08 19.25
C ARG A 297 7.08 -4.77 18.23
N THR A 298 6.44 -5.90 18.57
CA THR A 298 5.45 -6.56 17.71
C THR A 298 4.24 -5.68 17.48
N GLN A 299 3.75 -4.96 18.50
CA GLN A 299 2.65 -4.01 18.31
C GLN A 299 3.03 -2.89 17.34
N ALA A 300 4.22 -2.30 17.49
CA ALA A 300 4.73 -1.29 16.55
C ALA A 300 4.91 -1.86 15.13
N ALA A 301 5.41 -3.09 15.01
CA ALA A 301 5.54 -3.79 13.73
C ALA A 301 4.17 -3.94 13.05
N LEU A 302 3.16 -4.43 13.76
CA LEU A 302 1.80 -4.62 13.24
C LEU A 302 1.17 -3.31 12.76
N GLN A 303 1.26 -2.26 13.58
CA GLN A 303 0.72 -0.95 13.22
C GLN A 303 1.40 -0.38 11.98
N ARG A 304 2.73 -0.51 11.89
CA ARG A 304 3.51 -0.04 10.75
C ARG A 304 3.21 -0.85 9.48
N LEU A 305 3.24 -2.19 9.54
CA LEU A 305 2.88 -3.07 8.41
C LEU A 305 1.50 -2.74 7.83
N ALA A 306 0.52 -2.49 8.71
CA ALA A 306 -0.83 -2.15 8.29
C ALA A 306 -0.91 -0.75 7.65
N THR A 307 -0.18 0.22 8.20
CA THR A 307 -0.08 1.59 7.65
C THR A 307 0.56 1.58 6.27
N ASP A 308 1.63 0.80 6.10
CA ASP A 308 2.41 0.71 4.86
C ASP A 308 1.76 -0.21 3.82
N LYS A 309 0.62 -0.83 4.17
CA LYS A 309 -0.11 -1.81 3.33
C LYS A 309 0.78 -2.95 2.84
N ALA A 310 1.66 -3.39 3.73
CA ALA A 310 2.66 -4.39 3.42
C ALA A 310 2.02 -5.68 2.85
N PRO A 311 2.66 -6.34 1.87
CA PRO A 311 2.14 -7.58 1.35
C PRO A 311 2.05 -8.65 2.43
N GLN A 312 0.99 -9.46 2.35
CA GLN A 312 0.69 -10.51 3.34
C GLN A 312 1.89 -11.42 3.63
N ALA A 313 2.66 -11.78 2.60
CA ALA A 313 3.86 -12.59 2.75
C ALA A 313 4.91 -11.91 3.65
N VAL A 314 5.23 -10.64 3.39
CA VAL A 314 6.17 -9.87 4.20
C VAL A 314 5.65 -9.69 5.62
N CYS A 315 4.36 -9.38 5.79
CA CYS A 315 3.76 -9.29 7.11
C CYS A 315 3.90 -10.60 7.90
N GLN A 316 3.66 -11.73 7.26
CA GLN A 316 3.76 -13.04 7.90
C GLN A 316 5.19 -13.37 8.33
N LEU A 317 6.18 -13.07 7.47
CA LEU A 317 7.61 -13.25 7.78
C LEU A 317 8.02 -12.40 8.99
N VAL A 318 7.57 -11.14 9.03
CA VAL A 318 7.82 -10.25 10.17
C VAL A 318 7.16 -10.80 11.43
N MET A 319 5.90 -11.26 11.37
CA MET A 319 5.19 -11.79 12.53
C MET A 319 5.81 -13.07 13.08
N TRP A 320 6.27 -13.99 12.23
CA TRP A 320 7.02 -15.16 12.70
C TRP A 320 8.31 -14.79 13.44
N HIS A 321 8.99 -13.74 12.99
CA HIS A 321 10.21 -13.30 13.64
C HIS A 321 9.94 -12.52 14.94
N THR A 322 9.01 -11.56 14.93
CA THR A 322 8.79 -10.67 16.08
C THR A 322 7.87 -11.28 17.13
N ALA A 323 6.76 -11.91 16.70
CA ALA A 323 5.76 -12.46 17.62
C ALA A 323 6.08 -13.89 18.07
N ALA A 324 6.53 -14.76 17.15
CA ALA A 324 6.87 -16.15 17.46
C ALA A 324 8.36 -16.37 17.80
N GLY A 325 9.22 -15.36 17.64
CA GLY A 325 10.64 -15.43 18.01
C GLY A 325 11.50 -16.33 17.12
N ILE A 326 11.05 -16.66 15.91
CA ILE A 326 11.75 -17.57 15.00
C ILE A 326 12.93 -16.84 14.33
N ASP A 327 14.11 -17.45 14.31
CA ASP A 327 15.28 -16.90 13.64
C ASP A 327 15.14 -16.86 12.10
N TRP A 328 15.88 -15.97 11.44
CA TRP A 328 15.79 -15.77 9.99
C TRP A 328 16.14 -17.01 9.14
N PRO A 329 17.16 -17.82 9.48
CA PRO A 329 17.41 -19.09 8.79
C PRO A 329 16.19 -20.03 8.81
N ASN A 330 15.53 -20.17 9.95
CA ASN A 330 14.32 -20.98 10.08
C ASN A 330 13.12 -20.36 9.36
N VAL A 331 12.89 -19.05 9.51
CA VAL A 331 11.85 -18.32 8.76
C VAL A 331 12.01 -18.55 7.26
N ARG A 332 13.22 -18.41 6.72
CA ARG A 332 13.52 -18.67 5.29
C ARG A 332 13.16 -20.08 4.88
N ARG A 333 13.65 -21.07 5.62
CA ARG A 333 13.40 -22.49 5.33
C ARG A 333 11.90 -22.81 5.33
N MET A 334 11.15 -22.23 6.26
CA MET A 334 9.70 -22.46 6.37
C MET A 334 8.91 -21.72 5.29
N ALA A 335 9.41 -20.57 4.82
CA ALA A 335 8.71 -19.73 3.86
C ALA A 335 9.05 -20.03 2.39
N GLU A 336 10.11 -20.80 2.11
CA GLU A 336 10.56 -21.19 0.75
C GLU A 336 9.42 -21.57 -0.22
N PRO A 337 8.37 -22.32 0.18
CA PRO A 337 7.31 -22.71 -0.74
C PRO A 337 6.44 -21.55 -1.25
N TRP A 338 6.41 -20.40 -0.54
CA TRP A 338 5.46 -19.32 -0.82
C TRP A 338 6.04 -17.91 -0.79
N ALA A 339 7.20 -17.67 -0.19
CA ALA A 339 7.92 -16.39 -0.21
C ALA A 339 9.22 -16.49 -1.01
N ASN A 340 9.60 -15.41 -1.67
CA ASN A 340 10.90 -15.32 -2.33
C ASN A 340 11.94 -14.62 -1.44
N ASP A 341 13.21 -14.69 -1.87
CA ASP A 341 14.33 -14.09 -1.13
C ASP A 341 14.17 -12.58 -0.92
N TYR A 342 13.63 -11.85 -1.90
CA TYR A 342 13.41 -10.41 -1.81
C TYR A 342 12.39 -10.05 -0.73
N GLU A 343 11.31 -10.84 -0.60
CA GLU A 343 10.31 -10.68 0.46
C GLU A 343 10.95 -10.90 1.85
N ILE A 344 11.88 -11.86 1.97
CA ILE A 344 12.65 -12.10 3.21
C ILE A 344 13.60 -10.92 3.49
N ALA A 345 14.30 -10.40 2.48
CA ALA A 345 15.19 -9.26 2.65
C ALA A 345 14.44 -8.00 3.10
N LEU A 346 13.25 -7.74 2.54
CA LEU A 346 12.36 -6.67 2.98
C LEU A 346 11.90 -6.87 4.43
N ALA A 347 11.45 -8.08 4.79
CA ALA A 347 11.04 -8.38 6.16
C ALA A 347 12.17 -8.14 7.17
N ARG A 348 13.41 -8.54 6.82
CA ARG A 348 14.61 -8.32 7.64
C ARG A 348 14.93 -6.84 7.82
N GLN A 349 14.95 -6.09 6.73
CA GLN A 349 15.19 -4.65 6.76
C GLN A 349 14.12 -3.94 7.60
N PHE A 350 12.86 -4.31 7.41
CA PHE A 350 11.74 -3.79 8.17
C PHE A 350 11.94 -4.00 9.67
N VAL A 351 12.16 -5.25 10.10
CA VAL A 351 12.39 -5.58 11.53
C VAL A 351 13.57 -4.81 12.12
N ALA A 352 14.65 -4.63 11.36
CA ALA A 352 15.81 -3.86 11.81
C ALA A 352 15.49 -2.38 12.02
N GLN A 353 14.52 -1.84 11.29
CA GLN A 353 14.04 -0.46 11.41
C GLN A 353 12.89 -0.31 12.42
N VAL A 354 12.17 -1.38 12.76
CA VAL A 354 11.17 -1.38 13.83
C VAL A 354 11.89 -1.40 15.18
N ASN A 355 12.38 -0.22 15.57
CA ASN A 355 12.66 0.11 16.96
C ASN A 355 11.45 0.87 17.52
N PRO A 356 11.01 0.59 18.76
CA PRO A 356 9.97 1.39 19.41
C PRO A 356 10.54 2.80 19.61
N ILE A 357 10.17 3.72 18.73
CA ILE A 357 10.63 5.10 18.82
C ILE A 357 9.97 5.70 20.06
N LYS A 358 10.79 6.03 21.08
CA LYS A 358 10.34 6.87 22.19
C LYS A 358 10.07 8.28 21.65
N GLY A 359 8.82 8.54 21.26
CA GLY A 359 8.29 9.89 21.06
C GLY A 359 8.51 10.56 19.69
N GLY A 360 8.80 9.81 18.62
CA GLY A 360 8.95 10.35 17.26
C GLY A 360 8.13 9.58 16.24
N LYS A 361 7.59 10.28 15.23
CA LYS A 361 7.07 9.62 14.02
C LYS A 361 8.24 8.89 13.35
N PRO A 362 8.06 7.64 12.87
CA PRO A 362 9.13 6.96 12.14
C PRO A 362 9.57 7.80 10.93
N GLU A 363 10.85 7.76 10.59
CA GLU A 363 11.22 8.07 9.21
C GLU A 363 10.75 6.88 8.35
N LEU A 364 9.61 7.11 7.71
CA LEU A 364 8.63 6.14 7.18
C LEU A 364 8.98 5.60 5.78
N GLU A 365 10.22 5.23 5.50
CA GLU A 365 10.56 4.78 4.14
C GLU A 365 11.47 3.54 4.14
N SER A 366 10.94 2.41 3.66
CA SER A 366 11.72 1.30 3.16
C SER A 366 12.04 1.50 1.68
N GLY A 367 13.29 1.23 1.34
CA GLY A 367 13.82 1.48 0.01
C GLY A 367 14.44 2.87 -0.14
N THR A 368 15.42 2.95 -1.03
CA THR A 368 16.15 4.17 -1.36
C THR A 368 16.69 4.01 -2.77
N ILE A 369 16.72 5.11 -3.54
CA ILE A 369 17.47 5.19 -4.79
C ILE A 369 18.82 5.84 -4.52
N TYR A 370 19.90 5.07 -4.62
CA TYR A 370 21.25 5.59 -4.54
C TYR A 370 21.70 6.13 -5.90
N TRP A 371 22.46 7.22 -5.92
CA TRP A 371 22.98 7.76 -7.16
C TRP A 371 24.44 8.19 -7.08
N ASP A 372 25.11 8.12 -8.21
CA ASP A 372 26.45 8.67 -8.41
C ASP A 372 26.50 9.37 -9.77
N VAL A 373 26.59 10.71 -9.76
CA VAL A 373 26.67 11.53 -10.97
C VAL A 373 28.14 11.88 -11.18
N ARG A 374 28.68 11.51 -12.34
CA ARG A 374 30.07 11.72 -12.76
C ARG A 374 30.10 12.58 -14.01
N THR A 375 31.17 13.35 -14.13
CA THR A 375 31.46 14.18 -15.31
C THR A 375 32.96 14.13 -15.56
N THR A 376 33.35 13.99 -16.81
CA THR A 376 34.70 14.34 -17.26
C THR A 376 34.69 15.84 -17.51
N GLU A 377 35.65 16.58 -16.95
CA GLU A 377 35.78 18.04 -16.96
C GLU A 377 35.22 18.76 -18.21
N GLY A 378 34.54 19.90 -18.04
CA GLY A 378 33.97 20.65 -19.18
C GLY A 378 32.70 21.44 -18.87
N ALA A 379 31.91 21.72 -19.90
CA ALA A 379 30.69 22.53 -19.82
C ALA A 379 29.56 21.88 -18.98
N THR A 380 29.66 20.58 -18.72
CA THR A 380 28.67 19.78 -17.97
C THR A 380 28.87 19.79 -16.46
N VAL A 381 29.93 20.42 -15.94
CA VAL A 381 30.18 20.49 -14.49
C VAL A 381 29.03 21.18 -13.75
N THR A 382 28.54 22.31 -14.27
CA THR A 382 27.40 23.04 -13.70
C THR A 382 26.12 22.21 -13.78
N LEU A 383 25.88 21.53 -14.91
CA LEU A 383 24.72 20.64 -15.08
C LEU A 383 24.75 19.46 -14.10
N ALA A 384 25.91 18.86 -13.90
CA ALA A 384 26.08 17.79 -12.93
C ALA A 384 25.86 18.28 -11.49
N ALA A 385 26.35 19.49 -11.13
CA ALA A 385 26.13 20.07 -9.81
C ALA A 385 24.64 20.36 -9.55
N GLU A 386 23.94 20.89 -10.55
CA GLU A 386 22.50 21.14 -10.47
C GLU A 386 21.69 19.85 -10.37
N LEU A 387 22.03 18.84 -11.18
CA LEU A 387 21.40 17.52 -11.12
C LEU A 387 21.59 16.86 -9.74
N ARG A 388 22.78 16.94 -9.13
CA ARG A 388 23.01 16.43 -7.77
C ARG A 388 22.13 17.15 -6.75
N THR A 389 22.11 18.49 -6.79
CA THR A 389 21.29 19.32 -5.89
C THR A 389 19.80 18.99 -6.00
N LEU A 390 19.34 18.77 -7.23
CA LEU A 390 17.97 18.40 -7.53
C LEU A 390 17.62 17.02 -6.98
N LEU A 391 18.47 16.02 -7.22
CA LEU A 391 18.25 14.65 -6.73
C LEU A 391 18.22 14.61 -5.19
N GLU A 392 19.17 15.26 -4.51
CA GLU A 392 19.28 15.30 -3.04
C GLU A 392 17.97 15.70 -2.33
N LYS A 393 17.17 16.57 -2.96
CA LYS A 393 15.94 17.13 -2.40
C LYS A 393 14.67 16.48 -2.92
N SER A 394 14.78 15.56 -3.88
CA SER A 394 13.63 15.01 -4.61
C SER A 394 13.38 13.56 -4.25
N THR A 395 12.15 13.11 -4.47
CA THR A 395 11.83 11.68 -4.58
C THR A 395 11.84 11.26 -6.04
N MET A 396 12.03 9.98 -6.29
CA MET A 396 11.98 9.38 -7.62
C MET A 396 11.28 8.03 -7.51
N LEU A 397 10.21 7.82 -8.29
CA LEU A 397 9.37 6.61 -8.24
C LEU A 397 8.82 6.31 -6.83
N GLY A 398 8.46 7.35 -6.08
CA GLY A 398 8.02 7.29 -4.69
C GLY A 398 9.15 7.20 -3.65
N LEU A 399 10.39 6.93 -4.06
CA LEU A 399 11.51 6.68 -3.15
C LEU A 399 12.34 7.95 -2.91
N ARG A 400 12.83 8.15 -1.69
CA ARG A 400 13.94 9.09 -1.43
C ARG A 400 15.16 8.71 -2.24
N THR A 401 15.86 9.72 -2.73
CA THR A 401 17.16 9.54 -3.34
C THR A 401 18.29 9.89 -2.36
N LYS A 402 19.42 9.20 -2.45
CA LYS A 402 20.63 9.47 -1.65
C LYS A 402 21.86 9.45 -2.54
N GLY A 403 22.71 10.46 -2.41
CA GLY A 403 24.00 10.46 -3.06
C GLY A 403 24.92 9.36 -2.53
N SER A 404 25.90 8.97 -3.34
CA SER A 404 26.91 7.94 -3.07
C SER A 404 26.34 6.53 -3.00
N ILE A 405 26.67 5.71 -4.00
CA ILE A 405 26.32 4.29 -4.02
C ILE A 405 27.25 3.54 -3.05
N PRO A 406 26.75 2.97 -1.94
CA PRO A 406 27.60 2.25 -0.99
C PRO A 406 28.17 0.99 -1.65
N ALA A 407 29.38 0.60 -1.26
CA ALA A 407 30.01 -0.63 -1.77
C ALA A 407 29.14 -1.87 -1.49
N ARG A 408 28.44 -1.87 -0.34
CA ARG A 408 27.46 -2.89 0.04
C ARG A 408 26.12 -2.22 0.34
N PRO A 409 25.01 -2.65 -0.28
CA PRO A 409 23.69 -2.11 0.03
C PRO A 409 23.29 -2.44 1.48
N PRO A 410 22.57 -1.54 2.17
CA PRO A 410 22.07 -1.80 3.53
C PRO A 410 20.81 -2.68 3.56
N GLY A 411 20.21 -2.96 2.40
CA GLY A 411 18.99 -3.73 2.22
C GLY A 411 18.46 -3.53 0.80
N PRO A 412 17.25 -4.06 0.50
CA PRO A 412 16.53 -3.80 -0.75
C PRO A 412 16.59 -2.33 -1.21
N ALA A 413 17.18 -2.11 -2.38
CA ALA A 413 17.42 -0.77 -2.92
C ALA A 413 17.65 -0.79 -4.43
N ILE A 414 17.58 0.41 -5.03
CA ILE A 414 17.94 0.67 -6.42
C ILE A 414 19.12 1.62 -6.43
N ALA A 415 19.99 1.53 -7.44
CA ALA A 415 21.06 2.48 -7.66
C ALA A 415 21.17 2.85 -9.14
N PHE A 416 21.64 4.06 -9.43
CA PHE A 416 22.07 4.42 -10.77
C PHE A 416 23.34 5.27 -10.79
N ARG A 417 24.18 5.06 -11.81
CA ARG A 417 25.32 5.91 -12.12
C ARG A 417 25.02 6.69 -13.38
N ALA A 418 25.22 7.99 -13.35
CA ALA A 418 25.09 8.86 -14.50
C ALA A 418 26.46 9.40 -14.88
N ALA A 419 26.97 9.07 -16.06
CA ALA A 419 28.19 9.66 -16.61
C ALA A 419 27.79 10.68 -17.68
N LEU A 420 28.07 11.96 -17.43
CA LEU A 420 27.71 13.07 -18.31
C LEU A 420 28.93 13.48 -19.15
N ASP A 421 28.70 13.62 -20.46
CA ASP A 421 29.58 14.28 -21.41
C ASP A 421 28.83 15.45 -22.10
N ASP A 422 29.48 16.18 -23.01
CA ASP A 422 28.90 17.38 -23.63
C ASP A 422 27.63 17.12 -24.49
N VAL A 423 27.34 15.86 -24.86
CA VAL A 423 26.29 15.52 -25.82
C VAL A 423 25.30 14.48 -25.29
N LYS A 424 25.69 13.71 -24.26
CA LYS A 424 24.87 12.63 -23.71
C LYS A 424 25.14 12.35 -22.23
N ALA A 425 24.15 11.76 -21.58
CA ALA A 425 24.29 11.12 -20.28
C ALA A 425 24.15 9.60 -20.45
N GLU A 426 25.17 8.85 -20.04
CA GLU A 426 25.08 7.39 -19.94
C GLU A 426 24.62 7.00 -18.53
N ILE A 427 23.48 6.32 -18.45
CA ILE A 427 22.86 5.89 -17.20
C ILE A 427 23.04 4.37 -17.06
N GLN A 428 23.69 3.94 -15.98
CA GLN A 428 23.81 2.53 -15.60
C GLN A 428 22.95 2.28 -14.37
N VAL A 429 22.05 1.30 -14.43
CA VAL A 429 21.10 0.99 -13.35
C VAL A 429 21.48 -0.34 -12.71
N ALA A 430 21.36 -0.41 -11.38
CA ALA A 430 21.50 -1.62 -10.60
C ALA A 430 20.38 -1.73 -9.57
N SER A 431 20.07 -2.95 -9.16
CA SER A 431 19.24 -3.24 -7.99
C SER A 431 20.00 -4.14 -7.04
N THR A 432 19.52 -4.28 -5.82
CA THR A 432 20.04 -5.36 -4.97
C THR A 432 19.64 -6.74 -5.47
N ASP A 433 20.43 -7.75 -5.11
CA ASP A 433 20.07 -9.16 -5.23
C ASP A 433 18.90 -9.54 -4.30
N GLY A 434 18.46 -10.80 -4.38
CA GLY A 434 17.39 -11.32 -3.52
C GLY A 434 17.70 -11.19 -2.02
N GLN A 435 18.97 -11.16 -1.64
CA GLN A 435 19.39 -11.02 -0.25
C GLN A 435 19.46 -9.56 0.24
N GLY A 436 19.32 -8.58 -0.66
CA GLY A 436 19.56 -7.18 -0.31
C GLY A 436 21.02 -6.89 0.05
N ALA A 437 21.97 -7.73 -0.39
CA ALA A 437 23.34 -7.76 0.10
C ALA A 437 24.40 -7.41 -0.94
N ALA A 438 24.07 -7.51 -2.24
CA ALA A 438 24.96 -7.17 -3.34
C ALA A 438 24.24 -6.38 -4.44
N TRP A 439 24.98 -5.55 -5.18
CA TRP A 439 24.47 -4.86 -6.36
C TRP A 439 24.49 -5.77 -7.59
N VAL A 440 23.37 -5.84 -8.30
CA VAL A 440 23.19 -6.59 -9.54
C VAL A 440 22.82 -5.62 -10.66
N PRO A 441 23.53 -5.64 -11.81
CA PRO A 441 23.20 -4.78 -12.93
C PRO A 441 21.78 -5.04 -13.47
N LEU A 442 21.04 -3.96 -13.75
CA LEU A 442 19.74 -3.99 -14.43
C LEU A 442 19.79 -3.45 -15.87
N GLY A 443 20.98 -3.04 -16.33
CA GLY A 443 21.23 -2.55 -17.69
C GLY A 443 21.56 -1.06 -17.73
N SER A 444 21.73 -0.53 -18.94
CA SER A 444 22.10 0.86 -19.18
C SER A 444 21.27 1.49 -20.31
N PHE A 445 21.26 2.82 -20.38
CA PHE A 445 20.68 3.60 -21.47
C PHE A 445 21.38 4.95 -21.60
N THR A 446 21.13 5.63 -22.72
CA THR A 446 21.72 6.94 -23.03
C THR A 446 20.63 7.98 -23.21
N LEU A 447 20.84 9.15 -22.61
CA LEU A 447 20.00 10.34 -22.77
C LEU A 447 20.78 11.39 -23.56
N LYS A 448 20.10 12.17 -24.40
CA LYS A 448 20.72 13.30 -25.10
C LYS A 448 20.82 14.51 -24.18
N ILE A 449 21.92 15.25 -24.29
CA ILE A 449 22.16 16.52 -23.60
C ILE A 449 22.16 17.61 -24.67
N ASP A 450 21.23 18.55 -24.56
CA ASP A 450 21.22 19.74 -25.41
C ASP A 450 22.33 20.71 -24.98
N PRO A 451 23.01 21.37 -25.93
CA PRO A 451 24.03 22.36 -25.60
C PRO A 451 23.41 23.60 -24.93
N VAL A 452 23.97 24.01 -23.79
CA VAL A 452 23.54 25.21 -23.05
C VAL A 452 24.24 26.45 -23.62
N SER A 453 23.48 27.36 -24.24
CA SER A 453 24.00 28.66 -24.72
C SER A 453 24.06 29.73 -23.62
N SER A 454 25.02 30.66 -23.74
CA SER A 454 25.43 31.64 -22.70
C SER A 454 24.35 32.57 -22.16
N ASP A 455 23.39 33.00 -22.99
CA ASP A 455 22.62 34.22 -22.66
C ASP A 455 21.47 33.99 -21.66
N LYS A 456 21.19 32.73 -21.30
CA LYS A 456 20.23 32.32 -20.24
C LYS A 456 20.68 31.01 -19.58
N ALA A 457 21.97 30.90 -19.26
CA ALA A 457 22.60 29.63 -18.90
C ALA A 457 21.96 28.95 -17.67
N GLU A 458 21.72 29.67 -16.57
CA GLU A 458 21.27 29.05 -15.32
C GLU A 458 19.89 28.40 -15.39
N ALA A 459 18.87 29.12 -15.88
CA ALA A 459 17.51 28.58 -16.00
C ALA A 459 17.44 27.42 -17.01
N LYS A 460 18.24 27.47 -18.09
CA LYS A 460 18.35 26.37 -19.05
C LYS A 460 19.02 25.14 -18.42
N VAL A 461 20.09 25.32 -17.63
CA VAL A 461 20.76 24.24 -16.91
C VAL A 461 19.81 23.56 -15.93
N ALA A 462 19.06 24.33 -15.14
CA ALA A 462 18.08 23.77 -14.20
C ALA A 462 16.97 22.99 -14.91
N HIS A 463 16.41 23.53 -15.99
CA HIS A 463 15.42 22.83 -16.80
C HIS A 463 15.97 21.53 -17.39
N GLN A 464 17.20 21.57 -17.90
CA GLN A 464 17.86 20.40 -18.47
C GLN A 464 18.19 19.34 -17.41
N ALA A 465 18.65 19.74 -16.21
CA ALA A 465 18.85 18.84 -15.08
C ALA A 465 17.54 18.13 -14.71
N ALA A 466 16.42 18.86 -14.65
CA ALA A 466 15.11 18.28 -14.42
C ALA A 466 14.67 17.31 -15.52
N ALA A 467 14.91 17.65 -16.79
CA ALA A 467 14.62 16.77 -17.92
C ALA A 467 15.44 15.47 -17.88
N ILE A 468 16.73 15.55 -17.50
CA ILE A 468 17.60 14.39 -17.31
C ILE A 468 17.12 13.54 -16.13
N ALA A 469 16.75 14.14 -15.01
CA ALA A 469 16.23 13.43 -13.84
C ALA A 469 14.92 12.69 -14.17
N ASP A 470 13.97 13.34 -14.85
CA ASP A 470 12.72 12.72 -15.29
C ASP A 470 12.95 11.56 -16.27
N SER A 471 13.82 11.78 -17.26
CA SER A 471 14.17 10.74 -18.25
C SER A 471 14.91 9.57 -17.61
N THR A 472 15.73 9.85 -16.60
CA THR A 472 16.40 8.82 -15.79
C THR A 472 15.38 8.00 -15.01
N ALA A 473 14.41 8.65 -14.36
CA ALA A 473 13.31 7.98 -13.67
C ALA A 473 12.49 7.09 -14.63
N ALA A 474 12.19 7.56 -15.84
CA ALA A 474 11.50 6.80 -16.87
C ALA A 474 12.30 5.55 -17.28
N GLY A 475 13.60 5.73 -17.54
CA GLY A 475 14.49 4.63 -17.91
C GLY A 475 14.66 3.60 -16.79
N ILE A 476 14.70 4.03 -15.53
CA ILE A 476 14.69 3.13 -14.37
C ILE A 476 13.36 2.37 -14.30
N LEU A 477 12.21 3.06 -14.38
CA LEU A 477 10.88 2.46 -14.30
C LEU A 477 10.67 1.37 -15.34
N SER A 478 11.05 1.62 -16.60
CA SER A 478 10.91 0.64 -17.70
C SER A 478 11.71 -0.66 -17.49
N ARG A 479 12.72 -0.67 -16.62
CA ARG A 479 13.50 -1.86 -16.25
C ARG A 479 12.91 -2.58 -15.03
N LEU A 480 12.22 -1.85 -14.18
CA LEU A 480 11.69 -2.35 -12.91
C LEU A 480 10.28 -2.91 -13.04
N VAL A 481 9.44 -2.34 -13.91
CA VAL A 481 8.04 -2.74 -14.02
C VAL A 481 7.72 -3.00 -15.49
N HIS A 482 6.99 -4.08 -15.76
CA HIS A 482 6.54 -4.42 -17.10
C HIS A 482 5.03 -4.62 -17.09
N CYS A 483 4.36 -4.11 -18.11
CA CYS A 483 2.92 -4.32 -18.30
C CYS A 483 2.64 -4.98 -19.64
N LYS A 484 1.71 -5.94 -19.65
CA LYS A 484 1.27 -6.64 -20.86
C LYS A 484 -0.26 -6.64 -20.94
N LEU A 485 -0.77 -6.14 -22.05
CA LEU A 485 -2.20 -6.24 -22.38
C LEU A 485 -2.47 -7.57 -23.08
N SER A 486 -3.53 -8.25 -22.67
CA SER A 486 -4.03 -9.47 -23.32
C SER A 486 -5.55 -9.44 -23.42
N LYS A 487 -6.15 -10.21 -24.34
CA LYS A 487 -7.60 -10.33 -24.45
C LYS A 487 -8.14 -11.14 -23.26
N GLY A 488 -9.17 -10.62 -22.60
CA GLY A 488 -9.88 -11.30 -21.52
C GLY A 488 -11.09 -12.07 -22.03
N GLU A 489 -11.78 -12.77 -21.12
CA GLU A 489 -13.04 -13.44 -21.42
C GLU A 489 -14.14 -12.41 -21.66
N MET A 490 -15.09 -12.71 -22.54
CA MET A 490 -16.24 -11.83 -22.72
C MET A 490 -17.11 -11.84 -21.46
N SER A 491 -17.41 -10.67 -20.93
CA SER A 491 -18.30 -10.51 -19.79
C SER A 491 -19.54 -9.76 -20.22
N LYS A 492 -20.73 -10.38 -20.07
CA LYS A 492 -22.03 -9.81 -20.48
C LYS A 492 -22.04 -9.34 -21.95
N GLY A 493 -21.45 -10.13 -22.84
CA GLY A 493 -21.36 -9.84 -24.28
C GLY A 493 -20.39 -8.72 -24.66
N LYS A 494 -19.69 -8.12 -23.69
CA LYS A 494 -18.66 -7.10 -23.94
C LYS A 494 -17.27 -7.71 -23.91
N LYS A 495 -16.41 -7.24 -24.81
CA LYS A 495 -14.98 -7.57 -24.79
C LYS A 495 -14.37 -7.02 -23.50
N THR A 496 -13.59 -7.84 -22.82
CA THR A 496 -12.73 -7.40 -21.73
C THR A 496 -11.28 -7.68 -22.11
N TYR A 497 -10.36 -7.01 -21.44
CA TYR A 497 -8.93 -7.25 -21.55
C TYR A 497 -8.37 -7.58 -20.16
N LYS A 498 -7.15 -8.09 -20.12
CA LYS A 498 -6.37 -8.31 -18.91
C LYS A 498 -5.06 -7.57 -19.02
N ILE A 499 -4.73 -6.74 -18.05
CA ILE A 499 -3.40 -6.13 -17.90
C ILE A 499 -2.65 -6.96 -16.86
N ARG A 500 -1.58 -7.60 -17.29
CA ARG A 500 -0.59 -8.22 -16.40
C ARG A 500 0.47 -7.18 -16.05
N ILE A 501 0.69 -6.96 -14.77
CA ILE A 501 1.72 -6.08 -14.21
C ILE A 501 2.76 -6.98 -13.53
N ASP A 502 4.00 -6.89 -13.98
CA ASP A 502 5.14 -7.64 -13.43
C ASP A 502 6.05 -6.67 -12.66
N ASN A 503 6.17 -6.85 -11.35
CA ASN A 503 7.11 -6.11 -10.52
C ASN A 503 8.48 -6.81 -10.55
N GLY A 504 9.39 -6.31 -11.37
CA GLY A 504 10.78 -6.73 -11.44
C GLY A 504 11.71 -6.02 -10.47
N SER A 505 11.21 -5.11 -9.63
CA SER A 505 12.03 -4.40 -8.64
C SER A 505 12.32 -5.28 -7.41
N PRO A 506 13.32 -4.92 -6.58
CA PRO A 506 13.52 -5.54 -5.27
C PRO A 506 12.57 -4.97 -4.19
N LEU A 507 11.65 -4.07 -4.55
CA LEU A 507 10.77 -3.32 -3.65
C LEU A 507 9.30 -3.64 -3.95
N ILE A 508 8.40 -3.13 -3.12
CA ILE A 508 6.96 -3.31 -3.29
C ILE A 508 6.43 -2.23 -4.23
N LEU A 509 5.62 -2.61 -5.21
CA LEU A 509 4.92 -1.68 -6.09
C LEU A 509 3.52 -1.43 -5.53
N ASN A 510 3.26 -0.20 -5.09
CA ASN A 510 2.00 0.23 -4.47
C ASN A 510 1.09 1.06 -5.39
N GLY A 511 1.70 1.67 -6.41
CA GLY A 511 1.03 2.53 -7.34
C GLY A 511 1.73 2.53 -8.69
N LEU A 512 0.96 2.68 -9.75
CA LEU A 512 1.43 2.67 -11.13
C LEU A 512 0.53 3.56 -11.99
N THR A 513 1.11 4.56 -12.62
CA THR A 513 0.44 5.36 -13.65
C THR A 513 0.83 4.82 -15.02
N LEU A 514 -0.18 4.47 -15.81
CA LEU A 514 -0.02 3.94 -17.16
C LEU A 514 -0.87 4.72 -18.17
N GLY A 515 -0.38 4.78 -19.39
CA GLY A 515 -1.09 5.31 -20.56
C GLY A 515 -0.64 4.55 -21.80
N GLY A 516 -1.27 4.82 -22.93
CA GLY A 516 -0.77 4.40 -24.23
C GLY A 516 0.21 5.42 -24.79
N PRO A 517 0.97 5.06 -25.83
CA PRO A 517 1.84 6.00 -26.51
C PRO A 517 1.04 7.22 -26.99
N LYS A 518 1.63 8.41 -26.82
CA LYS A 518 1.06 9.65 -27.34
C LYS A 518 1.12 9.60 -28.86
N ASP A 519 -0.05 9.53 -29.50
CA ASP A 519 -0.14 9.77 -30.94
C ASP A 519 -0.02 11.28 -31.18
N ALA A 520 0.77 11.68 -32.17
CA ALA A 520 0.94 13.10 -32.53
C ALA A 520 -0.39 13.78 -32.90
N ASP A 521 -1.38 12.99 -33.35
CA ASP A 521 -2.69 13.46 -33.82
C ASP A 521 -3.83 13.22 -32.80
N ALA A 522 -3.55 12.63 -31.63
CA ALA A 522 -4.60 12.40 -30.63
C ALA A 522 -4.97 13.71 -29.94
N THR A 523 -6.27 13.99 -29.83
CA THR A 523 -6.78 15.10 -29.01
C THR A 523 -6.32 14.94 -27.56
N GLU A 524 -6.00 16.06 -26.88
CA GLU A 524 -5.46 16.04 -25.51
C GLU A 524 -6.35 15.27 -24.50
N GLU A 525 -7.66 15.20 -24.75
CA GLU A 525 -8.60 14.41 -23.93
C GLU A 525 -8.51 12.89 -24.14
N ALA A 526 -8.01 12.42 -25.29
CA ALA A 526 -8.06 11.01 -25.70
C ALA A 526 -6.88 10.15 -25.21
N ALA A 527 -5.98 10.70 -24.38
CA ALA A 527 -4.80 9.98 -23.88
C ALA A 527 -4.41 10.38 -22.44
N LEU A 528 -5.36 10.82 -21.62
CA LEU A 528 -5.08 11.11 -20.22
C LEU A 528 -4.67 9.82 -19.50
N PRO A 529 -3.49 9.78 -18.87
CA PRO A 529 -3.04 8.58 -18.19
C PRO A 529 -3.92 8.24 -16.99
N SER A 530 -3.89 6.98 -16.60
CA SER A 530 -4.64 6.48 -15.46
C SER A 530 -3.69 5.94 -14.40
N THR A 531 -3.94 6.31 -13.16
CA THR A 531 -3.18 5.84 -12.00
C THR A 531 -3.95 4.72 -11.34
N LEU A 532 -3.34 3.54 -11.32
CA LEU A 532 -3.71 2.42 -10.47
C LEU A 532 -2.97 2.55 -9.15
N ALA A 533 -3.66 2.60 -8.02
CA ALA A 533 -3.02 2.75 -6.71
C ALA A 533 -3.74 1.91 -5.66
N GLY A 534 -3.14 1.76 -4.48
CA GLY A 534 -3.78 1.10 -3.33
C GLY A 534 -3.74 -0.43 -3.39
N PHE A 535 -2.90 -0.97 -4.26
CA PHE A 535 -2.49 -2.37 -4.26
C PHE A 535 -1.12 -2.51 -3.60
N CYS A 536 -0.67 -3.74 -3.38
CA CYS A 536 0.67 -4.03 -2.88
C CYS A 536 1.23 -5.26 -3.61
N LEU A 537 1.98 -5.01 -4.69
CA LEU A 537 2.56 -6.08 -5.51
C LEU A 537 3.99 -6.39 -5.02
N PRO A 538 4.26 -7.58 -4.43
CA PRO A 538 5.58 -7.89 -3.88
C PRO A 538 6.68 -7.90 -4.96
N PRO A 539 7.96 -7.81 -4.55
CA PRO A 539 9.09 -7.96 -5.45
C PRO A 539 9.02 -9.27 -6.24
N ARG A 540 9.36 -9.23 -7.53
CA ARG A 540 9.40 -10.40 -8.43
C ARG A 540 8.07 -11.16 -8.53
N ARG A 541 6.95 -10.47 -8.35
CA ARG A 541 5.60 -11.03 -8.52
C ARG A 541 4.86 -10.35 -9.66
N SER A 542 3.80 -11.03 -10.09
CA SER A 542 2.91 -10.55 -11.14
C SER A 542 1.49 -10.44 -10.60
N TRP A 543 0.76 -9.42 -11.04
CA TRP A 543 -0.66 -9.25 -10.79
C TRP A 543 -1.39 -9.03 -12.09
N THR A 544 -2.59 -9.57 -12.23
CA THR A 544 -3.41 -9.40 -13.44
C THR A 544 -4.73 -8.78 -13.06
N VAL A 545 -5.05 -7.66 -13.70
CA VAL A 545 -6.33 -6.97 -13.54
C VAL A 545 -7.13 -7.06 -14.84
N SER A 546 -8.42 -7.33 -14.72
CA SER A 546 -9.34 -7.25 -15.86
C SER A 546 -9.62 -5.78 -16.14
N ILE A 547 -9.73 -5.37 -17.40
CA ILE A 547 -10.03 -3.99 -17.81
C ILE A 547 -11.08 -3.96 -18.91
N ALA A 548 -11.99 -2.99 -18.85
CA ALA A 548 -13.05 -2.83 -19.83
C ALA A 548 -12.50 -2.28 -21.17
N ALA A 549 -13.12 -2.68 -22.28
CA ALA A 549 -12.65 -2.32 -23.61
C ALA A 549 -12.64 -0.81 -23.88
N ASP A 550 -13.64 -0.09 -23.38
CA ASP A 550 -13.73 1.38 -23.45
C ASP A 550 -12.54 2.06 -22.78
N THR A 551 -12.06 1.51 -21.68
CA THR A 551 -10.91 2.03 -20.93
C THR A 551 -9.62 1.78 -21.68
N VAL A 552 -9.49 0.59 -22.28
CA VAL A 552 -8.35 0.24 -23.14
C VAL A 552 -8.26 1.18 -24.35
N ASP A 553 -9.41 1.51 -24.95
CA ASP A 553 -9.50 2.43 -26.08
C ASP A 553 -9.20 3.87 -25.65
N ARG A 554 -9.79 4.35 -24.54
CA ARG A 554 -9.54 5.68 -23.98
C ARG A 554 -8.10 5.90 -23.56
N LEU A 555 -7.42 4.87 -23.06
CA LEU A 555 -6.02 4.94 -22.67
C LEU A 555 -5.07 4.56 -23.80
N ASN A 556 -5.56 4.29 -25.01
CA ASN A 556 -4.75 3.88 -26.17
C ASN A 556 -3.83 2.66 -25.91
N LEU A 557 -4.22 1.74 -25.01
CA LEU A 557 -3.34 0.65 -24.55
C LEU A 557 -3.10 -0.44 -25.60
N LYS A 558 -3.87 -0.43 -26.69
CA LYS A 558 -3.69 -1.39 -27.80
C LYS A 558 -2.41 -1.16 -28.58
N LYS A 559 -1.87 0.07 -28.59
CA LYS A 559 -0.63 0.43 -29.28
C LYS A 559 0.62 0.14 -28.44
N GLY A 560 0.45 -0.09 -27.15
CA GLY A 560 1.52 -0.27 -26.18
C GLY A 560 1.07 0.24 -24.81
N ILE A 561 1.79 -0.13 -23.77
CA ILE A 561 1.60 0.42 -22.43
C ILE A 561 2.86 1.20 -22.06
N ASP A 562 2.70 2.50 -21.90
CA ASP A 562 3.71 3.41 -21.38
C ASP A 562 3.51 3.55 -19.87
N LEU A 563 4.58 3.27 -19.12
CA LEU A 563 4.63 3.47 -17.68
C LEU A 563 5.14 4.87 -17.41
N LEU A 564 4.33 5.69 -16.75
CA LEU A 564 4.62 7.11 -16.58
C LEU A 564 5.14 7.43 -15.18
N ALA A 565 4.58 6.78 -14.17
CA ALA A 565 4.95 6.98 -12.77
C ALA A 565 4.73 5.69 -11.98
N ALA A 566 5.45 5.55 -10.87
CA ALA A 566 5.25 4.45 -9.93
C ALA A 566 5.41 4.93 -8.49
N ASP A 567 4.87 4.15 -7.56
CA ASP A 567 5.17 4.22 -6.15
C ASP A 567 5.79 2.90 -5.72
N LEU A 568 7.11 2.95 -5.46
CA LEU A 568 7.90 1.84 -4.93
C LEU A 568 8.19 1.99 -3.43
N SER A 569 7.62 2.98 -2.75
CA SER A 569 7.89 3.26 -1.33
C SER A 569 7.06 2.39 -0.38
N GLY A 570 6.64 1.21 -0.84
CA GLY A 570 5.92 0.27 0.00
C GLY A 570 6.85 -0.40 1.02
N LEU A 571 6.44 -0.31 2.30
CA LEU A 571 7.15 -0.58 3.57
C LEU A 571 8.05 0.55 4.08
#